data_AF-A0A7C5MIQ8-F1
#
_entry.id   AF-A0A7C5MIQ8-F1
#
_cell.length_a   1.000
_cell.length_b   1.000
_cell.length_c   1.000
_cell.angle_alpha   90.00
_cell.angle_beta   90.00
_cell.angle_gamma   90.00
#
_symmetry.space_group_name_H-M   'P 1'
#
loop_
_entity.id
_entity.type
_entity.pdbx_description
1 polymer ?
#
loop_
_entity_poly.entity_id
_entity_poly.type
_entity_poly.pdbx_seq_one_letter_code
_entity_poly.pdbx_strand_id
1 'polypeptide(L)'
;MYQTTGNAQLRALHTSVDAPAVDIYINGLPAITNLAFGQISNYASVAAGNQRIQLFPAGLGAAGGAVIDTYVDLLGDQSYTLAAIGQLGNIKSALLLDTTPAPSSD
;
A
#
# COMPACT_ATOMS: atom_id res chain seq x y z
N MET A 1 -10.21 -8.46 -20.63
CA MET A 1 -11.13 -8.37 -19.47
C MET A 1 -10.29 -8.00 -18.27
N TYR A 2 -10.64 -6.95 -17.53
CA TYR A 2 -9.98 -6.66 -16.26
C TYR A 2 -10.45 -7.72 -15.25
N GLN A 3 -9.54 -8.59 -14.81
CA GLN A 3 -9.86 -9.65 -13.86
C GLN A 3 -9.99 -9.00 -12.48
N THR A 4 -11.19 -8.52 -12.14
CA THR A 4 -11.51 -8.05 -10.77
C THR A 4 -11.91 -9.22 -9.84
N THR A 5 -11.60 -10.45 -10.25
CA THR A 5 -11.89 -11.69 -9.54
C THR A 5 -10.56 -12.33 -9.15
N GLY A 6 -10.42 -12.77 -7.89
CA GLY A 6 -9.16 -13.33 -7.36
C GLY A 6 -8.46 -12.40 -6.37
N ASN A 7 -7.17 -12.63 -6.15
CA ASN A 7 -6.35 -11.87 -5.21
C ASN A 7 -5.25 -11.11 -5.95
N ALA A 8 -4.94 -9.90 -5.47
CA ALA A 8 -3.77 -9.12 -5.82
C ALA A 8 -2.73 -9.22 -4.69
N GLN A 9 -1.47 -8.94 -5.01
CA GLN A 9 -0.41 -8.80 -4.02
C GLN A 9 -0.14 -7.31 -3.82
N LEU A 10 -0.24 -6.81 -2.59
CA LEU A 10 0.05 -5.42 -2.25
C LEU A 10 1.17 -5.37 -1.21
N ARG A 11 2.26 -4.69 -1.53
CA ARG A 11 3.26 -4.29 -0.53
C ARG A 11 3.30 -2.78 -0.42
N ALA A 12 3.91 -2.28 0.63
CA ALA A 12 4.08 -0.85 0.82
C ALA A 12 5.52 -0.46 1.10
N LEU A 13 5.87 0.75 0.69
CA LEU A 13 7.17 1.35 0.87
C LEU A 13 6.99 2.69 1.58
N HIS A 14 7.65 2.87 2.72
CA HIS A 14 7.63 4.15 3.43
C HIS A 14 8.86 4.97 3.08
N THR A 15 8.67 6.09 2.39
CA THR A 15 9.75 6.98 1.94
C THR A 15 9.62 8.40 2.49
N SER A 16 8.74 8.62 3.48
CA SER A 16 8.57 9.95 4.08
C SER A 16 9.52 10.13 5.28
N VAL A 17 10.64 10.84 5.07
CA VAL A 17 11.71 11.08 6.07
C VAL A 17 11.18 11.68 7.38
N ASP A 18 10.23 12.60 7.26
CA ASP A 18 9.71 13.38 8.40
C ASP A 18 8.47 12.74 9.06
N ALA A 19 7.98 11.61 8.55
CA ALA A 19 6.80 10.93 9.09
C ALA A 19 7.21 9.75 10.00
N PRO A 20 6.50 9.54 11.13
CA PRO A 20 6.72 8.37 11.97
C PRO A 20 6.46 7.08 11.18
N ALA A 21 6.80 5.93 11.77
CA ALA A 21 6.38 4.65 11.23
C ALA A 21 4.85 4.64 11.00
N VAL A 22 4.39 3.88 10.00
CA VAL A 22 2.98 3.84 9.62
C VAL A 22 2.40 2.43 9.71
N ASP A 23 1.13 2.36 10.05
CA ASP A 23 0.29 1.18 9.88
C ASP A 23 -0.62 1.37 8.66
N ILE A 24 -0.74 0.34 7.84
CA ILE A 24 -1.58 0.32 6.65
C ILE A 24 -2.76 -0.62 6.89
N TYR A 25 -3.94 -0.08 6.67
CA TYR A 25 -5.21 -0.76 6.82
C TYR A 25 -5.85 -0.90 5.45
N ILE A 26 -6.44 -2.06 5.20
CA ILE A 26 -7.17 -2.39 3.99
C ILE A 26 -8.60 -2.71 4.39
N ASN A 27 -9.56 -1.94 3.87
CA ASN A 27 -10.97 -1.99 4.27
C ASN A 27 -11.18 -1.94 5.79
N GLY A 28 -10.35 -1.16 6.49
CA GLY A 28 -10.43 -1.00 7.95
C GLY A 28 -9.78 -2.13 8.76
N LEU A 29 -9.13 -3.11 8.12
CA LEU A 29 -8.36 -4.16 8.80
C LEU A 29 -6.85 -3.91 8.68
N PRO A 30 -6.06 -4.08 9.75
CA PRO A 30 -4.60 -3.90 9.67
C PRO A 30 -3.99 -4.97 8.76
N ALA A 31 -3.22 -4.54 7.76
CA ALA A 31 -2.55 -5.42 6.80
C ALA A 31 -1.02 -5.39 6.95
N ILE A 32 -0.46 -4.20 7.19
CA ILE A 32 0.98 -3.99 7.40
C ILE A 32 1.10 -3.06 8.61
N THR A 33 1.92 -3.41 9.58
CA THR A 33 2.07 -2.62 10.81
C THR A 33 3.52 -2.24 11.04
N ASN A 34 3.74 -1.08 11.65
CA ASN A 34 5.03 -0.56 12.06
C ASN A 34 6.06 -0.51 10.92
N LEU A 35 5.62 -0.09 9.72
CA LEU A 35 6.50 0.10 8.58
C LEU A 35 7.33 1.36 8.84
N ALA A 36 8.64 1.22 9.04
CA ALA A 36 9.52 2.36 9.31
C ALA A 36 10.00 3.03 8.01
N PHE A 37 10.51 4.26 8.13
CA PHE A 37 11.12 4.97 7.01
C PHE A 37 12.22 4.12 6.33
N GLY A 38 12.23 4.12 5.01
CA GLY A 38 13.16 3.36 4.18
C GLY A 38 12.87 1.85 4.12
N GLN A 39 11.84 1.37 4.83
CA GLN A 39 11.44 -0.04 4.79
C GLN A 39 10.39 -0.29 3.71
N ILE A 40 10.50 -1.47 3.11
CA ILE A 40 9.48 -2.07 2.27
C ILE A 40 8.87 -3.26 3.01
N SER A 41 7.54 -3.38 2.96
CA SER A 41 6.84 -4.52 3.55
C SER A 41 6.96 -5.76 2.68
N ASN A 42 6.61 -6.90 3.26
CA ASN A 42 6.24 -8.08 2.48
C ASN A 42 4.93 -7.83 1.72
N TYR A 43 4.67 -8.68 0.73
CA TYR A 43 3.40 -8.71 0.03
C TYR A 43 2.29 -9.22 0.95
N ALA A 44 1.21 -8.45 1.04
CA ALA A 44 -0.07 -8.85 1.60
C ALA A 44 -1.00 -9.29 0.47
N SER A 45 -1.72 -10.39 0.67
CA SER A 45 -2.75 -10.84 -0.25
C SER A 45 -4.03 -10.02 -0.02
N VAL A 46 -4.52 -9.37 -1.08
CA VAL A 46 -5.68 -8.47 -1.03
C VAL A 46 -6.68 -8.91 -2.08
N ALA A 47 -7.98 -8.80 -1.80
CA ALA A 47 -8.99 -9.07 -2.81
C ALA A 47 -8.85 -8.10 -4.00
N ALA A 48 -9.04 -8.62 -5.22
CA ALA A 48 -9.13 -7.79 -6.41
C ALA A 48 -10.40 -6.90 -6.35
N GLY A 49 -10.39 -5.80 -7.11
CA GLY A 49 -11.42 -4.77 -7.13
C GLY A 49 -11.02 -3.50 -6.37
N ASN A 50 -12.00 -2.66 -6.10
CA ASN A 50 -11.79 -1.39 -5.41
C ASN A 50 -11.60 -1.61 -3.91
N GLN A 51 -10.40 -1.32 -3.41
CA GLN A 51 -10.01 -1.49 -2.02
C GLN A 51 -9.76 -0.13 -1.37
N ARG A 52 -10.31 0.07 -0.17
CA ARG A 52 -10.00 1.26 0.63
C ARG A 52 -8.69 1.05 1.37
N ILE A 53 -7.72 1.92 1.15
CA ILE A 53 -6.42 1.90 1.80
C ILE A 53 -6.30 3.12 2.71
N GLN A 54 -5.96 2.85 3.97
CA GLN A 54 -5.76 3.89 4.97
C GLN A 54 -4.39 3.73 5.61
N LEU A 55 -3.67 4.83 5.75
CA LEU A 55 -2.42 4.87 6.51
C LEU A 55 -2.64 5.64 7.80
N PHE A 56 -2.18 5.06 8.89
CA PHE A 56 -2.21 5.66 10.22
C PHE A 56 -0.79 5.77 10.76
N PRO A 57 -0.49 6.73 11.65
CA PRO A 57 0.71 6.67 12.45
C PRO A 57 0.74 5.36 13.26
N ALA A 58 1.90 4.70 13.29
CA ALA A 58 2.05 3.38 13.88
C ALA A 58 1.62 3.37 15.36
N GLY A 59 0.83 2.37 15.73
CA GLY A 59 0.35 2.16 17.09
C GLY A 59 -0.77 3.10 17.55
N LEU A 60 -1.16 4.10 16.75
CA LEU A 60 -2.30 4.97 17.05
C LEU A 60 -3.62 4.47 16.43
N GLY A 61 -3.53 3.67 15.36
CA GLY A 61 -4.70 3.20 14.61
C GLY A 61 -5.63 4.36 14.22
N ALA A 62 -6.94 4.12 14.23
CA ALA A 62 -7.93 5.13 13.87
C ALA A 62 -7.89 6.39 14.75
N ALA A 63 -7.41 6.29 16.00
CA ALA A 63 -7.29 7.44 16.91
C ALA A 63 -6.19 8.43 16.48
N GLY A 64 -5.20 7.98 15.71
CA GLY A 64 -4.14 8.83 15.17
C GLY A 64 -4.57 9.70 14.00
N GLY A 65 -5.77 9.48 13.46
CA GLY A 65 -6.23 10.08 12.20
C GLY A 65 -5.53 9.45 11.00
N ALA A 66 -6.29 9.15 9.94
CA ALA A 66 -5.70 8.63 8.72
C ALA A 66 -4.89 9.74 8.04
N VAL A 67 -3.59 9.53 7.83
CA VAL A 67 -2.73 10.46 7.06
C VAL A 67 -2.99 10.33 5.57
N ILE A 68 -3.39 9.14 5.12
CA ILE A 68 -3.91 8.86 3.78
C ILE A 68 -5.16 8.03 3.92
N ASP A 69 -6.18 8.37 3.15
CA ASP A 69 -7.42 7.60 2.99
C ASP A 69 -7.81 7.66 1.51
N THR A 70 -7.57 6.56 0.79
CA THR A 70 -7.76 6.51 -0.66
C THR A 70 -8.35 5.19 -1.08
N TYR A 71 -8.95 5.19 -2.26
CA TYR A 71 -9.42 4.00 -2.93
C TYR A 71 -8.43 3.62 -4.03
N VAL A 72 -8.12 2.34 -4.16
CA VAL A 72 -7.25 1.81 -5.22
C VAL A 72 -7.94 0.63 -5.90
N ASP A 73 -7.90 0.64 -7.22
CA ASP A 73 -8.38 -0.48 -8.03
C ASP A 73 -7.25 -1.49 -8.22
N LEU A 74 -7.40 -2.66 -7.59
CA LEU A 74 -6.45 -3.77 -7.72
C LEU A 74 -6.98 -4.78 -8.73
N LEU A 75 -6.16 -5.14 -9.71
CA LEU A 75 -6.45 -6.26 -10.59
C LEU A 75 -5.95 -7.56 -9.97
N GLY A 76 -6.72 -8.63 -10.11
CA GLY A 76 -6.31 -9.97 -9.69
C GLY A 76 -5.06 -10.42 -10.43
N ASP A 77 -4.29 -11.29 -9.77
CA ASP A 77 -3.03 -11.86 -10.26
C ASP A 77 -1.94 -10.82 -10.56
N GLN A 78 -2.08 -9.61 -10.02
CA GLN A 78 -1.08 -8.55 -10.16
C GLN A 78 -0.43 -8.21 -8.82
N SER A 79 0.81 -7.74 -8.91
CA SER A 79 1.58 -7.26 -7.76
C SER A 79 1.67 -5.74 -7.79
N TYR A 80 1.47 -5.10 -6.65
CA TYR A 80 1.44 -3.66 -6.50
C TYR A 80 2.34 -3.22 -5.34
N THR A 81 3.00 -2.08 -5.52
CA THR A 81 3.75 -1.38 -4.49
C THR A 81 3.08 -0.04 -4.20
N LEU A 82 2.59 0.13 -2.99
CA LEU A 82 2.08 1.41 -2.49
C LEU A 82 3.21 2.20 -1.82
N ALA A 83 3.71 3.22 -2.48
CA ALA A 83 4.72 4.10 -1.91
C ALA A 83 4.05 5.26 -1.17
N ALA A 84 4.32 5.38 0.13
CA ALA A 84 4.04 6.59 0.90
C ALA A 84 5.22 7.56 0.70
N ILE A 85 5.00 8.59 -0.10
CA ILE A 85 5.99 9.59 -0.53
C ILE A 85 5.61 10.97 0.00
N GLY A 86 6.59 11.82 0.31
CA GLY A 86 6.36 13.21 0.75
C GLY A 86 6.76 13.45 2.20
N GLN A 87 6.25 14.53 2.81
CA GLN A 87 6.52 14.90 4.21
C GLN A 87 5.26 14.72 5.06
N LEU A 88 5.36 14.62 6.38
CA LEU A 88 4.23 14.34 7.29
C LEU A 88 2.99 15.23 7.07
N GLY A 89 3.16 16.49 6.65
CA GLY A 89 2.05 17.40 6.34
C GLY A 89 1.49 17.32 4.90
N ASN A 90 2.13 16.56 4.01
CA ASN A 90 1.78 16.40 2.60
C ASN A 90 2.13 14.98 2.10
N ILE A 91 1.87 13.96 2.92
CA ILE A 91 2.12 12.57 2.49
C ILE A 91 1.14 12.26 1.36
N LYS A 92 1.68 11.74 0.26
CA LYS A 92 0.92 11.23 -0.88
C LYS A 92 1.19 9.74 -1.03
N SER A 93 0.19 9.01 -1.49
CA SER A 93 0.35 7.63 -1.92
C SER A 93 0.54 7.57 -3.43
N ALA A 94 1.53 6.82 -3.89
CA ALA A 94 1.66 6.41 -5.27
C ALA A 94 1.45 4.89 -5.35
N LEU A 95 0.54 4.44 -6.21
CA LEU A 95 0.36 3.02 -6.50
C LEU A 95 1.16 2.68 -7.75
N LEU A 96 2.11 1.78 -7.61
CA LEU A 96 2.93 1.28 -8.72
C LEU A 96 2.57 -0.18 -8.98
N LEU A 97 2.33 -0.54 -10.23
CA LEU A 97 2.26 -1.94 -10.65
C LEU A 97 3.67 -2.50 -10.67
N ASP A 98 3.93 -3.56 -9.89
CA ASP A 98 5.18 -4.30 -9.96
C ASP A 98 5.10 -5.25 -11.16
N THR A 99 5.55 -4.75 -12.31
CA THR A 99 5.79 -5.60 -13.46
C THR A 99 7.16 -6.23 -13.28
N THR A 100 7.22 -7.54 -13.08
CA THR A 100 8.41 -8.26 -13.54
C THR A 100 8.39 -8.12 -15.06
N PRO A 101 9.37 -7.49 -15.72
CA PRO A 101 9.53 -7.78 -17.13
C PRO A 101 9.68 -9.30 -17.19
N ALA A 102 8.77 -9.99 -17.89
CA ALA A 102 9.07 -11.32 -18.35
C ALA A 102 10.45 -11.20 -19.03
N PRO A 103 11.44 -12.07 -18.74
CA PRO A 103 12.67 -12.05 -19.52
C PRO A 103 12.24 -12.15 -20.98
N SER A 104 12.55 -11.13 -21.77
CA SER A 104 12.38 -11.16 -23.21
C SER A 104 13.19 -12.36 -23.69
N SER A 105 12.51 -13.46 -24.01
CA SER A 105 13.09 -14.52 -24.81
C SER A 105 13.15 -13.96 -26.22
N ASP A 106 14.27 -13.32 -26.54
CA ASP A 106 14.76 -13.25 -27.91
C ASP A 106 15.53 -14.55 -28.17
#